data_AF-A0A399F261-F1
#
_entry.id   AF-A0A399F261-F1
#
_cell.length_a   1.000
_cell.length_b   1.000
_cell.length_c   1.000
_cell.angle_alpha   90.00
_cell.angle_beta   90.00
_cell.angle_gamma   90.00
#
_symmetry.space_group_name_H-M   'P 1'
#
loop_
_entity.id
_entity.type
_entity.pdbx_description
1 polymer ?
#
loop_
_entity_poly.entity_id
_entity_poly.type
_entity_poly.pdbx_seq_one_letter_code
_entity_poly.pdbx_strand_id
1 'polypeptide(L)'
;MDEVEVVCPACHDPIYIPAEEYDELVEGDVMECENCGAEFEFLSLDPLEVVVVEGGEEAFFVDCPRCETPIEVEEEGEPVTCPECGYTFSPDWSEIGEEEEV
;
A
#
# COMPACT_ATOMS: atom_id res chain seq x y z
N MET A 1 -7.90 32.13 -3.43
CA MET A 1 -7.04 30.96 -3.16
C MET A 1 -7.98 30.02 -2.49
N ASP A 2 -8.58 29.21 -3.33
CA ASP A 2 -9.58 28.24 -2.97
C ASP A 2 -8.77 26.95 -2.87
N GLU A 3 -8.71 26.37 -1.69
CA GLU A 3 -7.98 25.15 -1.38
C GLU A 3 -8.96 24.22 -0.66
N VAL A 4 -8.88 22.93 -0.97
CA VAL A 4 -9.73 21.89 -0.39
C VAL A 4 -8.91 21.18 0.68
N GLU A 5 -9.45 21.12 1.89
CA GLU A 5 -8.87 20.37 3.00
C GLU A 5 -9.33 18.91 2.94
N VAL A 6 -8.37 17.99 2.86
CA VAL A 6 -8.56 16.54 2.87
C VAL A 6 -7.84 15.98 4.08
N VAL A 7 -8.51 15.16 4.88
CA VAL A 7 -7.87 14.53 6.05
C VAL A 7 -7.24 13.21 5.64
N CYS A 8 -5.95 13.04 5.87
CA CYS A 8 -5.28 11.77 5.62
C CYS A 8 -5.93 10.65 6.44
N PRO A 9 -6.43 9.56 5.83
CA PRO A 9 -7.07 8.47 6.56
C PRO A 9 -6.09 7.63 7.40
N ALA A 10 -4.77 7.77 7.20
CA ALA A 10 -3.74 7.05 7.95
C ALA A 10 -3.26 7.82 9.20
N CYS A 11 -2.77 9.05 9.02
CA CYS A 11 -2.18 9.85 10.09
C CYS A 11 -3.14 10.90 10.70
N HIS A 12 -4.29 11.14 10.07
CA HIS A 12 -5.25 12.19 10.43
C HIS A 12 -4.71 13.62 10.33
N ASP A 13 -3.58 13.83 9.65
CA ASP A 13 -3.11 15.18 9.33
C ASP A 13 -3.91 15.77 8.15
N PRO A 14 -4.20 17.09 8.18
CA PRO A 14 -4.85 17.77 7.08
C PRO A 14 -3.89 17.98 5.91
N ILE A 15 -4.37 17.69 4.71
CA ILE A 15 -3.72 17.89 3.41
C ILE A 15 -4.49 18.98 2.67
N TYR A 16 -3.79 19.99 2.16
CA TYR A 16 -4.39 21.12 1.45
C TYR A 16 -4.13 20.99 -0.05
N ILE A 17 -5.19 20.72 -0.81
CA ILE A 17 -5.12 20.56 -2.27
C ILE A 17 -5.55 21.88 -2.93
N PRO A 18 -4.76 22.44 -3.86
CA PRO A 18 -5.17 23.66 -4.57
C PRO A 18 -6.39 23.38 -5.47
N ALA A 19 -7.33 24.32 -5.58
CA ALA A 19 -8.57 24.11 -6.35
C ALA A 19 -8.34 23.79 -7.84
N GLU A 20 -7.23 24.23 -8.44
CA GLU A 20 -6.86 23.86 -9.81
C GLU A 20 -6.60 22.35 -9.96
N GLU A 21 -5.94 21.73 -8.97
CA GLU A 21 -5.67 20.30 -8.94
C GLU A 21 -6.93 19.52 -8.54
N TYR A 22 -7.72 20.04 -7.59
CA TYR A 22 -8.97 19.42 -7.17
C TYR A 22 -10.01 19.33 -8.30
N ASP A 23 -10.06 20.31 -9.21
CA ASP A 23 -10.98 20.28 -10.38
C ASP A 23 -10.56 19.23 -11.42
N GLU A 24 -9.28 18.83 -11.40
CA GLU A 24 -8.72 17.79 -12.28
C GLU A 24 -8.80 16.38 -11.68
N LEU A 25 -8.99 16.24 -10.36
CA LEU A 25 -9.14 14.95 -9.68
C LEU A 25 -10.40 14.22 -10.13
N VAL A 26 -10.29 12.90 -10.28
CA VAL A 26 -11.42 12.01 -10.52
C VAL A 26 -11.50 10.92 -9.45
N GLU A 27 -12.69 10.32 -9.32
CA GLU A 27 -12.89 9.15 -8.46
C GLU A 27 -12.00 8.00 -8.96
N GLY A 28 -11.22 7.42 -8.05
CA GLY A 28 -10.17 6.43 -8.34
C GLY A 28 -8.76 7.01 -8.51
N ASP A 29 -8.57 8.34 -8.43
CA ASP A 29 -7.22 8.90 -8.30
C ASP A 29 -6.58 8.49 -6.98
N VAL A 30 -5.26 8.25 -7.02
CA VAL A 30 -4.44 7.91 -5.86
C VAL A 30 -3.46 9.03 -5.58
N MET A 31 -3.34 9.43 -4.31
CA MET A 31 -2.36 10.39 -3.85
C MET A 31 -1.59 9.89 -2.64
N GLU A 32 -0.34 10.34 -2.52
CA GLU A 32 0.54 10.04 -1.39
C GLU A 32 0.47 11.17 -0.35
N CYS A 33 0.35 10.82 0.93
CA CYS A 33 0.45 11.79 2.01
C CYS A 33 1.91 12.16 2.27
N GLU A 34 2.29 13.44 2.07
CA GLU A 34 3.65 13.93 2.32
C GLU A 34 4.13 13.80 3.78
N ASN A 35 3.21 13.60 4.74
CA ASN A 35 3.53 13.51 6.17
C ASN A 35 3.85 12.08 6.63
N CYS A 36 3.08 11.08 6.20
CA CYS A 36 3.27 9.69 6.62
C CYS A 36 3.64 8.72 5.49
N GLY A 37 3.67 9.18 4.24
CA GLY A 37 3.96 8.35 3.05
C GLY A 37 2.86 7.36 2.71
N ALA A 38 1.67 7.47 3.32
CA ALA A 38 0.56 6.57 3.00
C ALA A 38 -0.13 7.02 1.73
N GLU A 39 -0.41 6.07 0.84
CA GLU A 39 -1.23 6.28 -0.35
C GLU A 39 -2.71 6.15 -0.01
N PHE A 40 -3.54 6.97 -0.66
CA PHE A 40 -4.99 6.95 -0.48
C PHE A 40 -5.69 7.23 -1.79
N GLU A 41 -6.83 6.58 -2.00
CA GLU A 41 -7.68 6.70 -3.17
C GLU A 41 -8.90 7.58 -2.86
N PHE A 42 -9.30 8.39 -3.83
CA PHE A 42 -10.53 9.18 -3.79
C PHE A 42 -11.73 8.33 -4.23
N LEU A 43 -12.58 7.93 -3.27
CA LEU A 43 -13.80 7.16 -3.56
C LEU A 43 -14.96 8.04 -4.03
N SER A 44 -15.02 9.29 -3.54
CA SER A 44 -16.05 10.27 -3.91
C SER A 44 -15.53 11.68 -3.69
N LEU A 45 -15.95 12.64 -4.52
CA LEU A 45 -15.56 14.06 -4.41
C LEU A 45 -16.71 14.96 -3.90
N ASP A 46 -17.94 14.45 -3.84
CA ASP A 46 -19.11 15.16 -3.29
C ASP A 46 -20.12 14.14 -2.69
N PRO A 47 -20.08 13.89 -1.36
CA PRO A 47 -19.10 14.38 -0.38
C PRO A 47 -17.72 13.75 -0.58
N LEU A 48 -16.68 14.47 -0.15
CA LEU A 48 -15.31 13.98 -0.21
C LEU A 48 -15.14 12.73 0.68
N GLU A 49 -14.78 11.61 0.07
CA GLU A 49 -14.51 10.33 0.71
C GLU A 49 -13.21 9.74 0.17
N VAL A 50 -12.31 9.39 1.09
CA VAL A 50 -10.98 8.83 0.78
C VAL A 50 -10.73 7.59 1.63
N VAL A 51 -9.97 6.66 1.09
CA VAL A 51 -9.55 5.43 1.79
C VAL A 51 -8.06 5.21 1.59
N VAL A 52 -7.37 4.72 2.62
CA VAL A 52 -5.97 4.27 2.44
C VAL A 52 -5.99 3.13 1.44
N VAL A 53 -5.20 3.25 0.38
CA VAL A 53 -4.90 2.15 -0.53
C VAL A 53 -3.46 1.77 -0.29
N GLU A 54 -3.24 0.47 -0.11
CA GLU A 54 -1.88 -0.05 -0.06
C GLU A 54 -1.40 -0.12 -1.51
N GLY A 55 -0.75 0.95 -1.97
CA GLY A 55 -0.16 1.00 -3.29
C GLY A 55 1.12 0.16 -3.34
N GLY A 56 0.98 -1.03 -3.90
CA GLY A 56 1.96 -1.50 -4.88
C GLY A 56 3.30 -2.05 -4.38
N GLU A 57 3.43 -2.40 -3.12
CA GLU A 57 4.25 -3.54 -2.73
C GLU A 57 3.33 -4.48 -1.98
N GLU A 58 2.87 -5.53 -2.67
CA GLU A 58 2.48 -6.75 -1.97
C GLU A 58 3.72 -7.20 -1.21
N ALA A 59 3.93 -6.65 -0.01
CA ALA A 59 4.89 -7.14 0.93
C ALA A 59 4.52 -8.60 1.14
N PHE A 60 5.23 -9.49 0.45
CA PHE A 60 4.97 -10.91 0.54
C PHE A 60 5.49 -11.36 1.88
N PHE A 61 4.59 -11.46 2.86
CA PHE A 61 4.94 -11.99 4.16
C PHE A 61 5.09 -13.50 4.04
N VAL A 62 6.32 -13.99 4.16
CA VAL A 62 6.63 -15.42 4.20
C VAL A 62 7.00 -15.83 5.62
N ASP A 63 6.38 -16.90 6.11
CA ASP A 63 6.71 -17.46 7.41
C ASP A 63 7.99 -18.29 7.35
N CYS A 64 8.94 -18.02 8.24
CA CYS A 64 10.13 -18.86 8.33
C CYS A 64 9.77 -20.30 8.73
N PRO A 65 10.16 -21.35 7.97
CA PRO A 65 9.81 -22.74 8.26
C PRO A 65 10.48 -23.30 9.53
N ARG A 66 11.35 -22.53 10.19
CA ARG A 66 12.04 -22.93 11.43
C ARG A 66 11.51 -22.28 12.69
N CYS A 67 11.10 -21.03 12.61
CA CYS A 67 10.74 -20.22 13.77
C CYS A 67 9.41 -19.49 13.61
N GLU A 68 8.71 -19.68 12.48
CA GLU A 68 7.39 -19.08 12.21
C GLU A 68 7.41 -17.55 12.33
N THR A 69 8.58 -16.95 12.06
CA THR A 69 8.72 -15.50 12.04
C THR A 69 8.20 -14.98 10.71
N PRO A 70 7.28 -14.00 10.69
CA PRO A 70 6.85 -13.34 9.48
C PRO A 70 7.99 -12.48 8.93
N ILE A 71 8.31 -12.65 7.66
CA ILE A 71 9.37 -11.92 6.97
C ILE A 71 8.77 -11.20 5.77
N GLU A 72 8.93 -9.88 5.73
CA GLU A 72 8.58 -9.03 4.60
C GLU A 72 9.57 -9.26 3.45
N VAL A 73 9.05 -9.48 2.25
CA VAL A 73 9.85 -9.72 1.05
C VAL A 73 9.41 -8.77 -0.05
N GLU A 74 10.38 -8.03 -0.60
CA GLU A 74 10.18 -7.01 -1.62
C GLU A 74 10.22 -7.58 -3.07
N GLU A 75 10.82 -8.77 -3.28
CA GLU A 75 10.98 -9.38 -4.61
C GLU A 75 10.75 -10.91 -4.60
N GLU A 76 9.90 -11.40 -5.51
CA GLU A 76 9.69 -12.83 -5.75
C GLU A 76 10.91 -13.49 -6.41
N GLY A 77 11.26 -14.71 -5.98
CA GLY A 77 12.28 -15.54 -6.63
C GLY A 77 13.68 -15.52 -6.00
N GLU A 78 13.96 -14.66 -5.02
CA GLU A 78 15.24 -14.66 -4.28
C GLU A 78 15.20 -15.50 -2.98
N PRO A 79 16.33 -16.07 -2.55
CA PRO A 79 16.42 -16.78 -1.28
C PRO A 79 16.37 -15.78 -0.10
N VAL A 80 15.32 -15.89 0.70
CA VAL A 80 15.07 -15.07 1.88
C VAL A 80 15.88 -15.59 3.06
N THR A 81 16.55 -14.71 3.80
CA THR A 81 17.27 -15.07 5.04
C THR A 81 16.54 -14.53 6.26
N CYS A 82 16.08 -15.44 7.12
CA CYS A 82 15.38 -15.06 8.34
C CYS A 82 16.30 -14.24 9.27
N PRO A 83 15.90 -13.03 9.69
CA PRO A 83 16.71 -12.19 10.58
C PRO A 83 16.79 -12.76 12.01
N GLU A 84 15.79 -13.52 12.45
CA GLU A 84 15.72 -14.06 13.81
C GLU A 84 16.60 -15.31 14.00
N CYS A 85 16.58 -16.24 13.02
CA CYS A 85 17.28 -17.52 13.15
C CYS A 85 18.46 -17.69 12.17
N GLY A 86 18.63 -16.79 11.21
CA GLY A 86 19.69 -16.86 10.19
C GLY A 86 19.52 -17.97 9.15
N TYR A 87 18.33 -18.57 9.07
CA TYR A 87 18.03 -19.62 8.09
C TYR A 87 17.66 -19.01 6.75
N THR A 88 18.38 -19.41 5.69
CA THR A 88 18.10 -19.03 4.31
C THR A 88 17.21 -20.08 3.65
N PHE A 89 16.09 -19.66 3.06
CA PHE A 89 15.14 -20.52 2.36
C PHE A 89 14.57 -19.82 1.14
N SER A 90 14.08 -20.60 0.17
CA SER A 90 13.34 -20.10 -0.99
C SER A 90 11.85 -20.39 -0.76
N PRO A 91 11.00 -19.36 -0.61
CA PRO A 91 9.55 -19.53 -0.58
C PRO A 91 9.06 -20.23 -1.86
N ASP A 92 7.97 -20.98 -1.76
CA ASP A 92 7.36 -21.61 -2.95
C ASP A 92 6.41 -20.60 -3.61
N TRP A 93 6.92 -19.91 -4.62
CA TRP A 93 6.19 -18.87 -5.36
C TRP A 93 5.14 -19.45 -6.33
N SER A 94 5.07 -20.78 -6.45
CA SER A 94 4.19 -21.45 -7.42
C SER A 94 2.70 -21.35 -7.06
N GLU A 95 2.35 -21.17 -5.78
CA GLU A 95 0.94 -21.11 -5.33
C GLU A 95 0.33 -19.69 -5.36
N ILE A 96 1.12 -18.67 -5.73
CA ILE A 96 0.70 -17.27 -5.68
C ILE A 96 0.12 -16.79 -7.03
N GLY A 97 0.24 -17.61 -8.08
CA GLY A 97 -0.15 -17.25 -9.46
C GLY A 97 -1.22 -18.14 -10.12
N GLU A 98 -2.06 -18.85 -9.37
CA GLU A 98 -3.22 -19.53 -9.98
C GLU A 98 -4.44 -18.60 -10.02
N GLU A 99 -4.53 -17.84 -11.12
CA GLU A 99 -5.75 -17.18 -11.59
C GLU A 99 -6.89 -18.23 -11.69
N GLU A 100 -7.88 -18.19 -10.80
CA GLU A 100 -9.15 -18.91 -11.01
C GLU A 100 -9.96 -18.17 -12.09
N GLU A 101 -9.80 -18.60 -13.35
CA GLU A 101 -10.70 -18.26 -14.45
C GLU A 101 -12.12 -18.81 -14.17
N VAL A 102 -13.10 -17.94 -13.90
CA VAL A 102 -14.55 -18.32 -13.82
C VAL A 102 -15.45 -17.45 -14.69
#